data_AF-A0A7W1H0C8-F1
#
_entry.id   AF-A0A7W1H0C8-F1
#
_cell.length_a   1.000
_cell.length_b   1.000
_cell.length_c   1.000
_cell.angle_alpha   90.00
_cell.angle_beta   90.00
_cell.angle_gamma   90.00
#
_symmetry.space_group_name_H-M   'P 1'
#
loop_
_entity.id
_entity.type
_entity.pdbx_description
1 polymer ?
#
loop_
_entity_poly.entity_id
_entity_poly.type
_entity_poly.pdbx_seq_one_letter_code
_entity_poly.pdbx_strand_id
1 'polypeptide(L)'
;MALVYRSGGKFAGMYQPDVTTIPLTHLIATANPERRLRLMEQARRRLRERRYSSRTESAYLHWIRRYIIFHGRKHPLFLDEDAVAAFLSDLAVRQEVSGSTQNQALAALIFLYSHVLNRPLEPIANIARAKLSVHVPVVLSKREVRSLLRQMREPAQLCAALMYGSGLRVTECVSLRVKDVDLERGEITVRGGKGCKDRRTTLARSVVAAVEGQLRVSFELFKADRKANVAGCTLPIALRRKYPNA
;
A
#
# COMPACT_ATOMS: atom_id res chain seq x y z
N MET A 1 14.35 47.51 10.37
CA MET A 1 15.66 48.11 10.71
C MET A 1 16.66 47.61 9.68
N ALA A 2 17.34 48.54 9.02
CA ALA A 2 17.98 48.39 7.71
C ALA A 2 19.21 47.47 7.67
N LEU A 3 19.49 46.91 6.49
CA LEU A 3 20.78 47.11 5.82
C LEU A 3 20.64 46.88 4.30
N VAL A 4 21.20 47.83 3.57
CA VAL A 4 21.23 47.98 2.12
C VAL A 4 22.42 47.20 1.55
N TYR A 5 22.26 46.57 0.37
CA TYR A 5 23.36 46.45 -0.59
C TYR A 5 22.83 46.54 -2.03
N ARG A 6 23.26 47.60 -2.74
CA ARG A 6 23.14 47.77 -4.19
C ARG A 6 24.29 47.01 -4.87
N SER A 7 24.03 46.37 -6.00
CA SER A 7 24.93 46.41 -7.17
C SER A 7 24.23 45.82 -8.38
N GLY A 8 24.27 46.54 -9.50
CA GLY A 8 23.66 46.16 -10.76
C GLY A 8 24.38 44.99 -11.43
N GLY A 9 23.59 44.09 -11.99
CA GLY A 9 24.03 43.09 -12.96
C GLY A 9 22.87 42.81 -13.89
N LYS A 10 22.98 43.24 -15.15
CA LYS A 10 22.04 42.91 -16.22
C LYS A 10 22.00 41.39 -16.39
N PHE A 11 20.97 40.72 -15.88
CA PHE A 11 20.61 39.36 -16.31
C PHE A 11 19.45 39.45 -17.28
N ALA A 12 19.79 39.58 -18.55
CA ALA A 12 18.93 39.22 -19.66
C ALA A 12 18.72 37.70 -19.64
N GLY A 13 17.48 37.25 -19.79
CA GLY A 13 17.10 35.84 -19.86
C GLY A 13 16.13 35.41 -18.76
N MET A 14 14.91 35.94 -18.79
CA MET A 14 13.79 35.39 -18.02
C MET A 14 13.51 33.95 -18.46
N TYR A 15 14.08 32.96 -17.77
CA TYR A 15 13.46 31.63 -17.71
C TYR A 15 12.25 31.78 -16.78
N GLN A 16 11.09 32.11 -17.34
CA GLN A 16 9.83 31.88 -16.63
C GLN A 16 9.63 30.37 -16.63
N PRO A 17 9.77 29.67 -15.49
CA PRO A 17 9.37 28.26 -15.46
C PRO A 17 7.88 28.22 -15.78
N ASP A 18 7.50 27.42 -16.78
CA ASP A 18 6.09 27.13 -17.05
C ASP A 18 5.42 26.67 -15.75
N VAL A 19 4.64 27.57 -15.16
CA VAL A 19 4.01 27.39 -13.84
C VAL A 19 2.94 26.29 -13.89
N THR A 20 2.56 25.86 -15.10
CA THR A 20 1.52 24.86 -15.32
C THR A 20 2.03 23.42 -15.30
N THR A 21 3.35 23.21 -15.39
CA THR A 21 3.95 21.86 -15.55
C THR A 21 4.83 21.47 -14.36
N ILE A 22 4.60 20.27 -13.80
CA ILE A 22 5.37 19.75 -12.66
C ILE A 22 6.70 19.12 -13.16
N PRO A 23 7.88 19.54 -12.67
CA PRO A 23 9.17 18.91 -13.00
C PRO A 23 9.23 17.40 -12.66
N LEU A 24 9.93 16.59 -13.47
CA LEU A 24 9.96 15.12 -13.31
C LEU A 24 10.55 14.73 -11.96
N THR A 25 11.60 15.44 -11.56
CA THR A 25 12.24 15.31 -10.26
C THR A 25 11.27 15.46 -9.10
N HIS A 26 10.14 16.18 -9.26
CA HIS A 26 9.12 16.32 -8.22
C HIS A 26 8.19 15.11 -8.10
N LEU A 27 8.11 14.25 -9.12
CA LEU A 27 7.32 13.01 -9.12
C LEU A 27 8.11 11.80 -8.62
N ILE A 28 9.44 11.86 -8.66
CA ILE A 28 10.32 10.71 -8.41
C ILE A 28 11.20 10.90 -7.16
N ALA A 29 11.60 12.12 -6.80
CA ALA A 29 12.57 12.32 -5.72
C ALA A 29 11.96 12.28 -4.31
N THR A 30 12.84 12.08 -3.32
CA THR A 30 12.54 12.11 -1.88
C THR A 30 12.15 13.52 -1.41
N ALA A 31 11.40 13.55 -0.30
CA ALA A 31 10.92 14.77 0.36
C ALA A 31 12.08 15.74 0.67
N ASN A 32 11.96 17.00 0.23
CA ASN A 32 12.93 18.06 0.55
C ASN A 32 12.25 19.09 1.47
N PRO A 33 12.75 19.29 2.70
CA PRO A 33 12.12 20.13 3.71
C PRO A 33 12.14 21.64 3.42
N GLU A 34 12.97 22.13 2.49
CA GLU A 34 13.08 23.56 2.17
C GLU A 34 12.17 24.03 1.03
N ARG A 35 11.46 23.11 0.35
CA ARG A 35 10.45 23.46 -0.66
C ARG A 35 9.06 23.40 -0.04
N ARG A 36 8.24 24.44 -0.25
CA ARG A 36 6.78 24.38 -0.07
C ARG A 36 6.31 23.06 -0.69
N LEU A 37 5.82 22.13 0.15
CA LEU A 37 5.77 20.68 -0.10
C LEU A 37 5.38 20.32 -1.53
N ARG A 38 6.08 19.38 -2.18
CA ARG A 38 5.75 18.92 -3.54
C ARG A 38 4.41 18.17 -3.53
N LEU A 39 3.65 18.19 -4.64
CA LEU A 39 2.31 17.57 -4.72
C LEU A 39 2.26 16.11 -4.22
N MET A 40 3.22 15.28 -4.65
CA MET A 40 3.30 13.87 -4.24
C MET A 40 3.58 13.71 -2.74
N GLU A 41 4.31 14.64 -2.16
CA GLU A 41 4.61 14.67 -0.73
C GLU A 41 3.40 15.13 0.08
N GLN A 42 2.65 16.14 -0.42
CA GLN A 42 1.37 16.53 0.14
C GLN A 42 0.39 15.36 0.13
N ALA A 43 0.25 14.65 -1.00
CA ALA A 43 -0.60 13.47 -1.12
C ALA A 43 -0.19 12.38 -0.11
N ARG A 44 1.11 12.07 -0.02
CA ARG A 44 1.65 11.10 0.95
C ARG A 44 1.32 11.50 2.38
N ARG A 45 1.54 12.76 2.75
CA ARG A 45 1.24 13.28 4.08
C ARG A 45 -0.25 13.14 4.40
N ARG A 46 -1.14 13.54 3.49
CA ARG A 46 -2.60 13.41 3.67
C ARG A 46 -3.05 11.96 3.81
N LEU A 47 -2.46 11.03 3.05
CA LEU A 47 -2.72 9.59 3.17
C LEU A 47 -2.37 9.07 4.57
N ARG A 48 -1.20 9.48 5.10
CA ARG A 48 -0.73 9.08 6.42
C ARG A 48 -1.52 9.71 7.56
N GLU A 49 -1.86 11.00 7.45
CA GLU A 49 -2.73 11.70 8.42
C GLU A 49 -4.08 10.99 8.57
N ARG A 50 -4.63 10.51 7.45
CA ARG A 50 -5.89 9.76 7.40
C ARG A 50 -5.73 8.26 7.69
N ARG A 51 -4.52 7.82 8.10
CA ARG A 51 -4.20 6.43 8.49
C ARG A 51 -4.51 5.39 7.42
N TYR A 52 -4.37 5.74 6.14
CA TYR A 52 -4.44 4.75 5.07
C TYR A 52 -3.30 3.73 5.19
N SER A 53 -3.55 2.50 4.73
CA SER A 53 -2.52 1.46 4.69
C SER A 53 -1.38 1.84 3.75
N SER A 54 -0.17 1.34 4.00
CA SER A 54 0.98 1.54 3.09
C SER A 54 0.68 1.07 1.66
N ARG A 55 -0.09 -0.02 1.52
CA ARG A 55 -0.53 -0.53 0.21
C ARG A 55 -1.46 0.45 -0.50
N THR A 56 -2.39 1.07 0.24
CA THR A 56 -3.26 2.12 -0.32
C THR A 56 -2.46 3.37 -0.66
N GLU A 57 -1.50 3.76 0.18
CA GLU A 57 -0.58 4.87 -0.10
C GLU A 57 0.15 4.63 -1.43
N SER A 58 0.79 3.48 -1.59
CA SER A 58 1.49 3.11 -2.82
C SER A 58 0.57 3.10 -4.04
N ALA A 59 -0.62 2.50 -3.92
CA ALA A 59 -1.59 2.44 -5.02
C ALA A 59 -2.07 3.83 -5.43
N TYR A 60 -2.41 4.69 -4.48
CA TYR A 60 -2.92 6.03 -4.79
C TYR A 60 -1.83 6.90 -5.40
N LEU A 61 -0.62 6.90 -4.83
CA LEU A 61 0.51 7.64 -5.40
C LEU A 61 0.86 7.13 -6.80
N HIS A 62 0.76 5.83 -7.05
CA HIS A 62 0.94 5.26 -8.39
C HIS A 62 -0.08 5.83 -9.39
N TRP A 63 -1.38 5.81 -9.06
CA TRP A 63 -2.43 6.33 -9.95
C TRP A 63 -2.34 7.83 -10.17
N ILE A 64 -2.08 8.61 -9.11
CA ILE A 64 -1.86 10.07 -9.22
C ILE A 64 -0.71 10.36 -10.17
N ARG A 65 0.41 9.64 -10.03
CA ARG A 65 1.57 9.82 -10.91
C ARG A 65 1.25 9.46 -12.36
N ARG A 66 0.54 8.35 -12.61
CA ARG A 66 0.14 7.94 -13.95
C ARG A 66 -0.78 8.97 -14.61
N TYR A 67 -1.74 9.51 -13.87
CA TYR A 67 -2.63 10.57 -14.32
C TYR A 67 -1.87 11.84 -14.73
N ILE A 68 -0.90 12.28 -13.90
CA ILE A 68 -0.06 13.43 -14.21
C ILE A 68 0.77 13.19 -15.47
N ILE A 69 1.35 12.00 -15.63
CA ILE A 69 2.16 11.65 -16.81
C ILE A 69 1.29 11.61 -18.07
N PHE A 70 0.08 11.05 -17.99
CA PHE A 70 -0.87 10.98 -19.10
C PHE A 70 -1.22 12.38 -19.63
N HIS A 71 -1.39 13.36 -18.75
CA HIS A 71 -1.67 14.75 -19.12
C HIS A 71 -0.42 15.60 -19.37
N GLY A 72 0.69 14.99 -19.81
CA GLY A 72 1.90 15.72 -20.17
C GLY A 72 2.58 16.44 -19.00
N ARG A 73 2.33 16.00 -17.77
CA ARG A 73 2.84 16.56 -16.51
C ARG A 73 2.24 17.91 -16.12
N LYS A 74 1.09 18.27 -16.71
CA LYS A 74 0.27 19.39 -16.25
C LYS A 74 -0.13 19.19 -14.79
N HIS A 75 -0.08 20.27 -14.01
CA HIS A 75 -0.45 20.23 -12.61
C HIS A 75 -1.97 19.97 -12.49
N PRO A 76 -2.43 18.98 -11.69
CA PRO A 76 -3.84 18.61 -11.58
C PRO A 76 -4.80 19.73 -11.18
N LEU A 77 -4.30 20.81 -10.56
CA LEU A 77 -5.10 22.01 -10.26
C LEU A 77 -5.68 22.67 -11.53
N PHE A 78 -4.99 22.55 -12.67
CA PHE A 78 -5.39 23.08 -13.98
C PHE A 78 -6.09 22.03 -14.86
N LEU A 79 -6.40 20.86 -14.29
CA LEU A 79 -7.16 19.82 -14.95
C LEU A 79 -8.57 19.81 -14.34
N ASP A 80 -9.53 19.40 -15.16
CA ASP A 80 -10.95 19.33 -14.82
C ASP A 80 -11.45 17.89 -14.86
N GLU A 81 -12.76 17.74 -14.65
CA GLU A 81 -13.49 16.48 -14.69
C GLU A 81 -13.35 15.77 -16.04
N ASP A 82 -13.27 16.52 -17.14
CA ASP A 82 -13.06 15.97 -18.48
C ASP A 82 -11.68 15.34 -18.63
N ALA A 83 -10.65 15.97 -18.05
CA ALA A 83 -9.31 15.37 -17.98
C ALA A 83 -9.32 14.07 -17.16
N VAL A 84 -10.11 13.99 -16.09
CA VAL A 84 -10.30 12.74 -15.32
C VAL A 84 -11.01 11.68 -16.15
N ALA A 85 -12.10 12.04 -16.83
CA ALA A 85 -12.84 11.13 -17.70
C ALA A 85 -11.96 10.60 -18.85
N ALA A 86 -11.19 11.47 -19.52
CA ALA A 86 -10.28 11.09 -20.59
C ALA A 86 -9.23 10.05 -20.13
N PHE A 87 -8.66 10.23 -18.95
CA PHE A 87 -7.71 9.26 -18.39
C PHE A 87 -8.37 7.92 -18.07
N LEU A 88 -9.56 7.91 -17.47
CA LEU A 88 -10.25 6.67 -17.13
C LEU A 88 -10.78 5.93 -18.35
N SER A 89 -11.13 6.65 -19.42
CA SER A 89 -11.48 6.09 -20.72
C SER A 89 -10.26 5.49 -21.42
N ASP A 90 -9.08 6.13 -21.36
CA ASP A 90 -7.84 5.55 -21.86
C ASP A 90 -7.50 4.21 -21.16
N LEU A 91 -7.66 4.18 -19.82
CA LEU A 91 -7.46 2.95 -19.06
C LEU A 91 -8.41 1.83 -19.50
N ALA A 92 -9.68 2.14 -19.76
CA ALA A 92 -10.67 1.14 -20.13
C ALA A 92 -10.56 0.68 -21.59
N VAL A 93 -10.34 1.60 -22.53
CA VAL A 93 -10.43 1.31 -23.97
C VAL A 93 -9.08 0.95 -24.56
N ARG A 94 -8.01 1.69 -24.24
CA ARG A 94 -6.68 1.45 -24.84
C ARG A 94 -5.86 0.44 -24.05
N GLN A 95 -5.99 0.47 -22.73
CA GLN A 95 -5.23 -0.40 -21.83
C GLN A 95 -6.04 -1.60 -21.32
N GLU A 96 -7.33 -1.65 -21.66
CA GLU A 96 -8.24 -2.77 -21.35
C GLU A 96 -8.19 -3.23 -19.88
N VAL A 97 -8.03 -2.28 -18.95
CA VAL A 97 -7.89 -2.63 -17.55
C VAL A 97 -9.21 -3.12 -16.98
N SER A 98 -9.13 -4.04 -16.00
CA SER A 98 -10.31 -4.52 -15.28
C SER A 98 -11.09 -3.37 -14.62
N GLY A 99 -12.40 -3.55 -14.44
CA GLY A 99 -13.22 -2.57 -13.74
C GLY A 99 -12.76 -2.27 -12.31
N SER A 100 -12.21 -3.26 -11.61
CA SER A 100 -11.60 -3.06 -10.28
C SER A 100 -10.38 -2.14 -10.33
N THR A 101 -9.55 -2.29 -11.36
CA THR A 101 -8.38 -1.44 -11.61
C THR A 101 -8.81 0.00 -11.90
N GLN A 102 -9.80 0.20 -12.77
CA GLN A 102 -10.34 1.53 -13.07
C GLN A 102 -10.94 2.19 -11.83
N ASN A 103 -11.70 1.44 -11.02
CA ASN A 103 -12.28 1.94 -9.77
C ASN A 103 -11.20 2.35 -8.75
N GLN A 104 -10.07 1.63 -8.69
CA GLN A 104 -8.94 2.03 -7.84
C GLN A 104 -8.28 3.33 -8.32
N ALA A 105 -8.15 3.51 -9.64
CA ALA A 105 -7.66 4.76 -10.22
C ALA A 105 -8.61 5.93 -9.90
N LEU A 106 -9.92 5.76 -10.12
CA LEU A 106 -10.94 6.75 -9.79
C LEU A 106 -10.90 7.13 -8.30
N ALA A 107 -10.82 6.15 -7.39
CA ALA A 107 -10.74 6.41 -5.95
C ALA A 107 -9.49 7.23 -5.56
N ALA A 108 -8.36 6.99 -6.21
CA ALA A 108 -7.14 7.76 -6.01
C ALA A 108 -7.27 9.22 -6.51
N LEU A 109 -7.97 9.43 -7.63
CA LEU A 109 -8.21 10.77 -8.18
C LEU A 109 -9.22 11.56 -7.33
N ILE A 110 -10.32 10.93 -6.92
CA ILE A 110 -11.26 11.54 -5.97
C ILE A 110 -10.52 11.97 -4.70
N PHE A 111 -9.62 11.13 -4.17
CA PHE A 111 -8.78 11.47 -3.02
C PHE A 111 -7.87 12.67 -3.29
N LEU A 112 -7.17 12.69 -4.43
CA LEU A 112 -6.30 13.80 -4.81
C LEU A 112 -7.06 15.12 -4.80
N TYR A 113 -8.17 15.19 -5.53
CA TYR A 113 -8.96 16.40 -5.69
C TYR A 113 -9.63 16.82 -4.37
N SER A 114 -10.26 15.89 -3.65
CA SER A 114 -11.03 16.20 -2.44
C SER A 114 -10.17 16.47 -1.20
N HIS A 115 -8.99 15.84 -1.08
CA HIS A 115 -8.23 15.83 0.17
C HIS A 115 -6.81 16.38 0.07
N VAL A 116 -6.26 16.49 -1.14
CA VAL A 116 -4.95 17.12 -1.36
C VAL A 116 -5.14 18.53 -1.91
N LEU A 117 -5.98 18.68 -2.94
CA LEU A 117 -6.22 19.97 -3.61
C LEU A 117 -7.36 20.79 -2.99
N ASN A 118 -8.19 20.16 -2.14
CA ASN A 118 -9.41 20.77 -1.57
C ASN A 118 -10.36 21.34 -2.65
N ARG A 119 -10.39 20.73 -3.83
CA ARG A 119 -11.30 21.01 -4.93
C ARG A 119 -11.99 19.70 -5.27
N PRO A 120 -13.11 19.35 -4.60
CA PRO A 120 -13.82 18.11 -4.92
C PRO A 120 -14.23 18.11 -6.39
N LEU A 121 -14.19 16.94 -7.03
CA LEU A 121 -14.68 16.76 -8.39
C LEU A 121 -16.20 16.81 -8.38
N GLU A 122 -16.78 17.52 -9.33
CA GLU A 122 -18.21 17.42 -9.60
C GLU A 122 -18.57 15.99 -10.05
N PRO A 123 -19.85 15.55 -9.89
CA PRO A 123 -20.28 14.26 -10.37
C PRO A 123 -19.99 14.11 -11.87
N ILE A 124 -19.01 13.26 -12.19
CA ILE A 124 -18.57 13.07 -13.57
C ILE A 124 -19.62 12.20 -14.27
N ALA A 125 -20.55 12.85 -14.99
CA ALA A 125 -21.67 12.20 -15.66
C ALA A 125 -21.25 11.08 -16.63
N ASN A 126 -20.02 11.16 -17.17
CA ASN A 126 -19.53 10.27 -18.23
C ASN A 126 -18.62 9.14 -17.75
N ILE A 127 -18.37 8.99 -16.44
CA ILE A 127 -17.66 7.79 -15.95
C ILE A 127 -18.70 6.74 -15.61
N ALA A 128 -19.01 5.89 -16.58
CA ALA A 128 -19.62 4.61 -16.29
C ALA A 128 -18.69 3.87 -15.32
N ARG A 129 -19.02 3.89 -14.02
CA ARG A 129 -18.29 3.07 -13.03
C ARG A 129 -18.32 1.65 -13.56
N ALA A 130 -17.15 1.10 -13.86
CA ALA A 130 -17.08 -0.26 -14.36
C ALA A 130 -17.76 -1.18 -13.35
N LYS A 131 -18.83 -1.84 -13.82
CA LYS A 131 -19.64 -2.77 -13.03
C LYS A 131 -18.69 -3.83 -12.49
N LEU A 132 -18.62 -3.99 -11.17
CA LEU A 132 -17.81 -5.07 -10.60
C LEU A 132 -18.38 -6.39 -11.14
N SER A 133 -17.59 -7.12 -11.92
CA SER A 133 -17.93 -8.49 -12.28
C SER A 133 -17.96 -9.31 -11.00
N VAL A 134 -19.14 -9.81 -10.63
CA VAL A 134 -19.29 -10.72 -9.50
C VAL A 134 -18.93 -12.11 -10.00
N HIS A 135 -17.64 -12.46 -9.92
CA HIS A 135 -17.21 -13.82 -10.18
C HIS A 135 -17.61 -14.71 -9.00
N VAL A 136 -18.30 -15.81 -9.29
CA VAL A 136 -18.51 -16.86 -8.30
C VAL A 136 -17.14 -17.43 -7.93
N PRO A 137 -16.76 -17.47 -6.64
CA PRO A 137 -15.49 -18.05 -6.24
C PRO A 137 -15.40 -19.52 -6.65
N VAL A 138 -14.43 -19.87 -7.48
CA VAL A 138 -14.09 -21.27 -7.74
C VAL A 138 -13.31 -21.79 -6.54
N VAL A 139 -13.83 -22.84 -5.89
CA VAL A 139 -13.22 -23.42 -4.70
C VAL A 139 -12.63 -24.80 -5.03
N LEU A 140 -11.45 -25.08 -4.47
CA LEU A 140 -10.82 -26.39 -4.60
C LEU A 140 -11.51 -27.42 -3.72
N SER A 141 -11.65 -28.64 -4.22
CA SER A 141 -12.07 -29.80 -3.44
C SER A 141 -11.01 -30.22 -2.43
N LYS A 142 -11.42 -30.96 -1.39
CA LYS A 142 -10.51 -31.54 -0.39
C LYS A 142 -9.43 -32.46 -1.00
N ARG A 143 -9.68 -33.04 -2.19
CA ARG A 143 -8.70 -33.89 -2.91
C ARG A 143 -7.66 -33.02 -3.61
N GLU A 144 -8.09 -31.98 -4.31
CA GLU A 144 -7.19 -31.04 -5.00
C GLU A 144 -6.29 -30.32 -4.00
N VAL A 145 -6.84 -29.84 -2.87
CA VAL A 145 -6.03 -29.20 -1.83
C VAL A 145 -4.94 -30.13 -1.31
N ARG A 146 -5.27 -31.41 -1.05
CA ARG A 146 -4.28 -32.41 -0.62
C ARG A 146 -3.22 -32.66 -1.69
N SER A 147 -3.61 -32.75 -2.95
CA SER A 147 -2.68 -32.94 -4.07
C SER A 147 -1.73 -31.74 -4.21
N LEU A 148 -2.28 -30.52 -4.12
CA LEU A 148 -1.53 -29.27 -4.19
C LEU A 148 -0.50 -29.19 -3.05
N LEU A 149 -0.94 -29.37 -1.79
CA LEU A 149 -0.07 -29.28 -0.63
C LEU A 149 1.11 -30.26 -0.72
N ARG A 150 0.90 -31.48 -1.23
CA ARG A 150 1.96 -32.49 -1.39
C ARG A 150 3.07 -32.08 -2.36
N GLN A 151 2.79 -31.19 -3.32
CA GLN A 151 3.78 -30.72 -4.29
C GLN A 151 4.51 -29.46 -3.83
N MET A 152 4.07 -28.83 -2.74
CA MET A 152 4.69 -27.63 -2.19
C MET A 152 5.89 -27.97 -1.31
N ARG A 153 6.87 -27.08 -1.27
CA ARG A 153 8.04 -27.14 -0.38
C ARG A 153 7.85 -26.19 0.80
N GLU A 154 8.54 -26.44 1.90
CA GLU A 154 8.59 -25.51 3.03
C GLU A 154 9.37 -24.23 2.67
N PRO A 155 9.01 -23.06 3.24
CA PRO A 155 7.91 -22.81 4.20
C PRO A 155 6.54 -22.56 3.54
N ALA A 156 6.46 -22.63 2.20
CA ALA A 156 5.23 -22.31 1.46
C ALA A 156 4.12 -23.34 1.72
N GLN A 157 4.49 -24.62 1.91
CA GLN A 157 3.57 -25.69 2.26
C GLN A 157 2.85 -25.40 3.59
N LEU A 158 3.60 -25.09 4.66
CA LEU A 158 3.01 -24.72 5.95
C LEU A 158 2.13 -23.47 5.83
N CYS A 159 2.59 -22.44 5.11
CA CYS A 159 1.79 -21.23 4.88
C CYS A 159 0.44 -21.55 4.22
N ALA A 160 0.45 -22.34 3.13
CA ALA A 160 -0.76 -22.74 2.44
C ALA A 160 -1.69 -23.60 3.31
N ALA A 161 -1.11 -24.50 4.12
CA ALA A 161 -1.87 -25.32 5.06
C ALA A 161 -2.53 -24.48 6.17
N LEU A 162 -1.84 -23.47 6.70
CA LEU A 162 -2.39 -22.52 7.67
C LEU A 162 -3.49 -21.65 7.05
N MET A 163 -3.29 -21.16 5.83
CA MET A 163 -4.31 -20.38 5.12
C MET A 163 -5.59 -21.21 4.89
N TYR A 164 -5.45 -22.45 4.45
CA TYR A 164 -6.58 -23.34 4.22
C TYR A 164 -7.25 -23.79 5.52
N GLY A 165 -6.47 -24.28 6.49
CA GLY A 165 -7.00 -24.87 7.72
C GLY A 165 -7.46 -23.86 8.77
N SER A 166 -6.90 -22.65 8.75
CA SER A 166 -7.15 -21.61 9.76
C SER A 166 -7.78 -20.34 9.16
N GLY A 167 -8.07 -20.33 7.86
CA GLY A 167 -8.73 -19.19 7.19
C GLY A 167 -7.91 -17.91 7.19
N LEU A 168 -6.58 -18.03 7.19
CA LEU A 168 -5.67 -16.86 7.15
C LEU A 168 -5.57 -16.32 5.72
N ARG A 169 -5.53 -14.99 5.60
CA ARG A 169 -5.08 -14.33 4.37
C ARG A 169 -3.57 -14.43 4.26
N VAL A 170 -3.02 -14.35 3.05
CA VAL A 170 -1.57 -14.40 2.79
C VAL A 170 -0.81 -13.43 3.71
N THR A 171 -1.24 -12.17 3.78
CA THR A 171 -0.59 -11.15 4.62
C THR A 171 -0.65 -11.49 6.10
N GLU A 172 -1.77 -12.05 6.57
CA GLU A 172 -1.95 -12.44 7.96
C GLU A 172 -1.02 -13.61 8.30
N CYS A 173 -0.94 -14.61 7.41
CA CYS A 173 -0.08 -15.78 7.55
C CYS A 173 1.42 -15.42 7.61
N VAL A 174 1.91 -14.58 6.69
CA VAL A 174 3.33 -14.20 6.67
C VAL A 174 3.71 -13.19 7.76
N SER A 175 2.72 -12.51 8.36
CA SER A 175 2.93 -11.57 9.47
C SER A 175 2.72 -12.20 10.86
N LEU A 176 2.38 -13.49 10.90
CA LEU A 176 2.06 -14.20 12.13
C LEU A 176 3.27 -14.23 13.07
N ARG A 177 3.04 -13.96 14.36
CA ARG A 177 4.10 -13.97 15.38
C ARG A 177 3.94 -15.18 16.29
N VAL A 178 5.05 -15.62 16.88
CA VAL A 178 5.07 -16.74 17.84
C VAL A 178 4.02 -16.58 18.95
N LYS A 179 3.92 -15.38 19.54
CA LYS A 179 2.96 -15.06 20.61
C LYS A 179 1.49 -15.08 20.20
N ASP A 180 1.21 -15.07 18.89
CA ASP A 180 -0.14 -15.05 18.36
C ASP A 180 -0.65 -16.47 18.09
N VAL A 181 0.17 -17.50 18.33
CA VAL A 181 -0.18 -18.92 18.19
C VAL A 181 -0.31 -19.55 19.57
N ASP A 182 -1.50 -20.05 19.88
CA ASP A 182 -1.77 -20.80 21.10
C ASP A 182 -2.01 -22.28 20.72
N LEU A 183 -0.97 -23.10 20.93
CA LEU A 183 -1.01 -24.53 20.58
C LEU A 183 -1.89 -25.34 21.55
N GLU A 184 -1.98 -24.93 22.81
CA GLU A 184 -2.76 -25.62 23.84
C GLU A 184 -4.27 -25.46 23.57
N ARG A 185 -4.68 -24.22 23.26
CA ARG A 185 -6.08 -23.92 22.91
C ARG A 185 -6.40 -24.24 21.45
N GLY A 186 -5.39 -24.44 20.61
CA GLY A 186 -5.57 -24.61 19.17
C GLY A 186 -6.16 -23.34 18.53
N GLU A 187 -5.66 -22.17 18.91
CA GLU A 187 -6.14 -20.88 18.44
C GLU A 187 -5.01 -20.04 17.82
N ILE A 188 -5.35 -19.22 16.83
CA ILE A 188 -4.47 -18.18 16.27
C ILE A 188 -5.15 -16.83 16.46
N THR A 189 -4.40 -15.87 17.01
CA THR A 189 -4.81 -14.46 17.12
C THR A 189 -4.29 -13.66 15.93
N VAL A 190 -5.17 -13.34 14.99
CA VAL A 190 -4.83 -12.48 13.86
C VAL A 190 -4.86 -11.01 14.28
N ARG A 191 -3.69 -10.37 14.27
CA ARG A 191 -3.54 -8.95 14.60
C ARG A 191 -3.74 -8.05 13.39
N GLY A 192 -4.48 -6.95 13.55
CA GLY A 192 -4.59 -5.92 12.51
C GLY A 192 -5.26 -6.41 11.21
N GLY A 193 -6.32 -7.21 11.33
CA GLY A 193 -7.15 -7.63 10.19
C GLY A 193 -7.85 -6.45 9.48
N LYS A 194 -8.78 -6.73 8.58
CA LYS A 194 -9.51 -5.67 7.83
C LYS A 194 -10.07 -4.61 8.79
N GLY A 195 -9.70 -3.35 8.58
CA GLY A 195 -10.07 -2.23 9.45
C GLY A 195 -9.28 -2.14 10.76
N CYS A 196 -8.09 -2.76 10.83
CA CYS A 196 -7.24 -2.83 12.02
C CYS A 196 -7.92 -3.53 13.21
N LYS A 197 -8.82 -4.48 12.95
CA LYS A 197 -9.49 -5.27 13.99
C LYS A 197 -8.79 -6.60 14.18
N ASP A 198 -8.54 -6.93 15.45
CA ASP A 198 -8.02 -8.24 15.83
C ASP A 198 -9.16 -9.27 15.79
N ARG A 199 -8.82 -10.50 15.42
CA ARG A 199 -9.76 -11.64 15.49
C ARG A 199 -9.04 -12.92 15.88
N ARG A 200 -9.76 -13.85 16.49
CA ARG A 200 -9.29 -15.22 16.73
C ARG A 200 -9.79 -16.15 15.65
N THR A 201 -8.99 -17.15 15.30
CA THR A 201 -9.35 -18.22 14.38
C THR A 201 -8.83 -19.56 14.92
N THR A 202 -9.36 -20.66 14.42
CA THR A 202 -8.97 -22.01 14.84
C THR A 202 -7.65 -22.41 14.19
N LEU A 203 -6.76 -23.05 14.95
CA LEU A 203 -5.59 -23.74 14.43
C LEU A 203 -5.97 -25.19 14.08
N ALA A 204 -5.81 -25.57 12.82
CA ALA A 204 -6.10 -26.94 12.41
C ALA A 204 -5.13 -27.93 13.07
N ARG A 205 -5.65 -28.99 13.72
CA ARG A 205 -4.81 -30.00 14.40
C ARG A 205 -3.77 -30.63 13.47
N SER A 206 -4.09 -30.80 12.19
CA SER A 206 -3.20 -31.38 11.19
C SER A 206 -1.93 -30.57 10.93
N VAL A 207 -1.89 -29.27 11.28
CA VAL A 207 -0.71 -28.42 11.07
C VAL A 207 0.09 -28.18 12.35
N VAL A 208 -0.38 -28.63 13.51
CA VAL A 208 0.27 -28.37 14.82
C VAL A 208 1.72 -28.84 14.83
N ALA A 209 2.00 -30.08 14.40
CA ALA A 209 3.37 -30.60 14.35
C ALA A 209 4.29 -29.79 13.42
N ALA A 210 3.77 -29.31 12.29
CA ALA A 210 4.53 -28.48 11.36
C ALA A 210 4.79 -27.07 11.93
N VAL A 211 3.82 -26.51 12.65
CA VAL A 211 3.98 -25.24 13.38
C VAL A 211 5.02 -25.38 14.49
N GLU A 212 5.00 -26.46 15.28
CA GLU A 212 6.02 -26.73 16.30
C GLU A 212 7.43 -26.81 15.69
N GLY A 213 7.58 -27.48 14.55
CA GLY A 213 8.83 -27.51 13.79
C GLY A 213 9.28 -26.11 13.38
N GLN A 214 8.37 -25.30 12.83
CA GLN A 214 8.66 -23.92 12.43
C GLN A 214 9.01 -23.02 13.62
N LEU A 215 8.40 -23.22 14.79
CA LEU A 215 8.72 -22.49 16.01
C LEU A 215 10.16 -22.77 16.47
N ARG A 216 10.61 -24.03 16.38
CA ARG A 216 12.01 -24.39 16.68
C ARG A 216 12.99 -23.71 15.73
N VAL A 217 12.72 -23.76 14.42
CA VAL A 217 13.54 -23.07 13.40
C VAL A 217 13.59 -21.57 13.67
N SER A 218 12.45 -20.96 13.98
CA SER A 218 12.35 -19.52 14.29
C SER A 218 13.13 -19.14 15.56
N PHE A 219 13.15 -20.03 16.55
CA PHE A 219 13.90 -19.82 17.79
C PHE A 219 15.40 -19.89 17.59
N GLU A 220 15.89 -20.85 16.80
CA GLU A 220 17.32 -20.94 16.46
C GLU A 220 17.77 -19.75 15.62
N LEU A 221 16.95 -19.31 14.66
CA LEU A 221 17.21 -18.07 13.91
C LEU A 221 17.29 -16.86 14.84
N PHE A 222 16.34 -16.74 15.78
CA PHE A 222 16.35 -15.68 16.77
C PHE A 222 17.63 -15.67 17.62
N LYS A 223 18.08 -16.84 18.10
CA LYS A 223 19.35 -16.95 18.84
C LYS A 223 20.55 -16.49 18.01
N ALA A 224 20.62 -16.90 16.75
CA ALA A 224 21.67 -16.49 15.83
C ALA A 224 21.66 -14.97 15.62
N ASP A 225 20.48 -14.38 15.40
CA ASP A 225 20.29 -12.93 15.24
C ASP A 225 20.72 -12.15 16.49
N ARG A 226 20.40 -12.66 17.69
CA ARG A 226 20.85 -12.05 18.96
C ARG A 226 22.37 -12.10 19.10
N LYS A 227 23.00 -13.22 18.74
CA LYS A 227 24.47 -13.35 18.75
C LYS A 227 25.14 -12.41 17.75
N ALA A 228 24.53 -12.21 16.59
CA ALA A 228 25.01 -11.32 15.53
C ALA A 228 24.60 -9.84 15.72
N ASN A 229 23.93 -9.50 16.84
CA ASN A 229 23.40 -8.17 17.13
C ASN A 229 22.54 -7.57 16.00
N VAL A 230 21.81 -8.43 15.29
CA VAL A 230 20.88 -8.03 14.22
C VAL A 230 19.64 -7.40 14.86
N ALA A 231 19.17 -6.27 14.31
CA ALA A 231 17.97 -5.60 14.79
C ALA A 231 16.74 -6.54 14.77
N GLY A 232 15.88 -6.44 15.79
CA GLY A 232 14.72 -7.30 15.96
C GLY A 232 13.61 -7.10 14.92
N CYS A 233 12.51 -7.82 15.09
CA CYS A 233 11.38 -7.76 14.18
C CYS A 233 10.73 -6.36 14.13
N THR A 234 10.08 -6.04 13.00
CA THR A 234 9.43 -4.73 12.86
C THR A 234 8.26 -4.61 13.85
N LEU A 235 8.35 -3.65 14.77
CA LEU A 235 7.27 -3.26 15.67
C LEU A 235 6.56 -2.02 15.13
N PRO A 236 5.22 -1.92 15.24
CA PRO A 236 4.52 -0.65 15.01
C PRO A 236 5.19 0.46 15.83
N ILE A 237 5.37 1.65 15.26
CA ILE A 237 6.18 2.73 15.83
C ILE A 237 5.80 3.03 17.30
N ALA A 238 4.51 3.03 17.60
CA ALA A 238 4.01 3.24 18.97
C ALA A 238 4.44 2.12 19.95
N LEU A 239 4.47 0.87 19.50
CA LEU A 239 4.92 -0.28 20.29
C LEU A 239 6.45 -0.33 20.40
N ARG A 240 7.18 0.09 19.37
CA ARG A 240 8.66 0.20 19.42
C ARG A 240 9.12 1.19 20.49
N ARG A 241 8.37 2.30 20.67
CA ARG A 241 8.65 3.27 21.74
C ARG A 241 8.36 2.72 23.14
N LYS A 242 7.31 1.90 23.27
CA LYS A 242 6.89 1.32 24.57
C LYS A 242 7.75 0.11 24.97
N TYR A 243 8.25 -0.65 24.00
CA TYR A 243 9.03 -1.87 24.21
C TYR A 243 10.31 -1.81 23.36
N PRO A 244 11.34 -1.07 23.80
CA PRO A 244 12.56 -0.87 23.02
C PRO A 244 13.41 -2.15 22.85
N ASN A 245 13.22 -3.13 23.73
CA ASN A 245 13.96 -4.41 23.75
C ASN A 245 13.15 -5.60 23.20
N ALA A 246 12.02 -5.33 22.54
CA ALA A 246 11.15 -6.36 21.95
C ALA A 246 11.56 -6.79 20.53
#